data_AF-A0A270PLK0-F1
#
_entry.id   AF-A0A270PLK0-F1
#
_cell.length_a   1.000
_cell.length_b   1.000
_cell.length_c   1.000
_cell.angle_alpha   90.00
_cell.angle_beta   90.00
_cell.angle_gamma   90.00
#
_symmetry.space_group_name_H-M   'P 1'
#
loop_
_entity.id
_entity.type
_entity.pdbx_description
1 polymer ?
#
loop_
_entity_poly.entity_id
_entity_poly.type
_entity_poly.pdbx_seq_one_letter_code
_entity_poly.pdbx_strand_id
1 'polypeptide(L)'
;MKTESEASINEYRKLTSNIDNVSEKNILDKLSSEDQKNIEQARSERAETTILIATNGNFKGELKVEHWWGQGLFYCYSKEYRITRSNGQSGGNKANLDFNFGSFPNGQSFETRSGDDLHQTGIWLPYQKGGWIGSPVGDRVMIFVKFIFDKSGSDPTGANHIYLHRPS
;
A
#
# COMPACT_ATOMS: atom_id res chain seq x y z
N MET A 1 -36.59 -4.39 -4.55
CA MET A 1 -35.67 -3.52 -5.31
C MET A 1 -34.31 -3.68 -4.65
N LYS A 2 -33.45 -4.58 -5.15
CA LYS A 2 -32.06 -4.69 -4.67
C LYS A 2 -31.34 -3.48 -5.23
N THR A 3 -30.84 -2.61 -4.38
CA THR A 3 -30.07 -1.44 -4.82
C THR A 3 -28.83 -1.91 -5.58
N GLU A 4 -28.45 -1.19 -6.63
CA GLU A 4 -27.30 -1.51 -7.51
C GLU A 4 -25.97 -1.71 -6.74
N SER A 5 -25.92 -1.31 -5.47
CA SER A 5 -24.83 -1.56 -4.51
C SER A 5 -24.63 -3.03 -4.12
N GLU A 6 -25.68 -3.86 -4.05
CA GLU A 6 -25.54 -5.26 -3.60
C GLU A 6 -25.07 -6.20 -4.72
N ALA A 7 -25.44 -5.90 -5.97
CA ALA A 7 -25.03 -6.67 -7.14
C ALA A 7 -23.53 -6.50 -7.42
N SER A 8 -23.06 -5.25 -7.39
CA SER A 8 -21.64 -4.89 -7.56
C SER A 8 -20.76 -5.49 -6.46
N ILE A 9 -21.14 -5.36 -5.18
CA ILE A 9 -20.39 -5.96 -4.05
C ILE A 9 -20.25 -7.49 -4.20
N ASN A 10 -21.31 -8.19 -4.63
CA ASN A 10 -21.24 -9.64 -4.82
C ASN A 10 -20.39 -10.04 -6.04
N GLU A 11 -20.35 -9.22 -7.08
CA GLU A 11 -19.47 -9.43 -8.23
C GLU A 11 -17.99 -9.18 -7.87
N TYR A 12 -17.67 -8.12 -7.12
CA TYR A 12 -16.32 -7.89 -6.60
C TYR A 12 -15.87 -8.96 -5.61
N ARG A 13 -16.78 -9.45 -4.76
CA ARG A 13 -16.52 -10.62 -3.92
C ARG A 13 -16.21 -11.84 -4.78
N LYS A 14 -16.92 -12.06 -5.89
CA LYS A 14 -16.68 -13.21 -6.78
C LYS A 14 -15.37 -13.10 -7.58
N LEU A 15 -14.96 -11.88 -7.96
CA LEU A 15 -13.68 -11.62 -8.63
C LEU A 15 -12.47 -11.88 -7.72
N THR A 16 -12.69 -11.86 -6.39
CA THR A 16 -11.63 -11.89 -5.38
C THR A 16 -11.74 -13.08 -4.42
N SER A 17 -12.88 -13.79 -4.44
CA SER A 17 -13.09 -15.02 -3.68
C SER A 17 -12.11 -16.07 -4.18
N ASN A 18 -11.17 -16.47 -3.31
CA ASN A 18 -10.11 -17.47 -3.52
C ASN A 18 -8.71 -16.92 -3.88
N ILE A 19 -8.43 -15.63 -3.65
CA ILE A 19 -7.08 -15.08 -3.89
C ILE A 19 -6.62 -14.29 -2.66
N ASP A 20 -5.77 -14.91 -1.85
CA ASP A 20 -5.24 -14.31 -0.62
C ASP A 20 -4.17 -13.25 -0.91
N ASN A 21 -3.40 -13.40 -1.99
CA ASN A 21 -2.42 -12.40 -2.43
C ASN A 21 -2.72 -11.92 -3.87
N VAL A 22 -3.05 -10.65 -4.01
CA VAL A 22 -3.50 -10.03 -5.29
C VAL A 22 -2.44 -9.14 -5.94
N SER A 23 -1.18 -9.20 -5.49
CA SER A 23 -0.08 -8.32 -5.92
C SER A 23 0.18 -8.26 -7.43
N GLU A 24 -0.09 -9.34 -8.16
CA GLU A 24 0.14 -9.45 -9.61
C GLU A 24 -1.15 -9.24 -10.45
N LYS A 25 -2.28 -8.91 -9.81
CA LYS A 25 -3.59 -8.87 -10.47
C LYS A 25 -4.08 -7.44 -10.65
N ASN A 26 -4.03 -6.95 -11.90
CA ASN A 26 -4.80 -5.78 -12.28
C ASN A 26 -6.20 -6.20 -12.75
N ILE A 27 -7.23 -5.94 -11.94
CA ILE A 27 -8.63 -6.13 -12.38
C ILE A 27 -9.22 -4.86 -12.98
N LEU A 28 -8.57 -3.69 -12.82
CA LEU A 28 -9.13 -2.41 -13.27
C LEU A 28 -9.38 -2.41 -14.78
N ASP A 29 -8.49 -3.06 -15.53
CA ASP A 29 -8.57 -3.19 -16.99
C ASP A 29 -9.75 -4.08 -17.44
N LYS A 30 -10.32 -4.87 -16.53
CA LYS A 30 -11.46 -5.77 -16.77
C LYS A 30 -12.79 -5.18 -16.30
N LEU A 31 -12.77 -4.03 -15.64
CA LEU A 31 -13.97 -3.38 -15.14
C LEU A 31 -14.73 -2.67 -16.25
N SER A 32 -16.04 -2.50 -16.04
CA SER A 32 -16.84 -1.68 -16.94
C SER A 32 -16.39 -0.21 -16.88
N SER A 33 -16.66 0.56 -17.93
CA SER A 33 -16.35 2.00 -17.93
C SER A 33 -17.08 2.76 -16.82
N GLU A 34 -18.24 2.29 -16.38
CA GLU A 34 -18.97 2.89 -15.29
C GLU A 34 -18.28 2.62 -13.94
N ASP A 35 -17.82 1.40 -13.72
CA ASP A 35 -17.07 1.07 -12.52
C ASP A 35 -15.75 1.85 -12.44
N GLN A 36 -15.08 2.03 -13.57
CA GLN A 36 -13.86 2.84 -13.64
C GLN A 36 -14.14 4.30 -13.24
N LYS A 37 -15.25 4.89 -13.72
CA LYS A 37 -15.67 6.24 -13.32
C LYS A 37 -15.97 6.31 -11.82
N ASN A 38 -16.70 5.33 -11.28
CA ASN A 38 -17.05 5.27 -9.86
C ASN A 38 -15.79 5.16 -8.98
N ILE A 39 -14.78 4.42 -9.41
CA ILE A 39 -13.49 4.31 -8.70
C ILE A 39 -12.74 5.64 -8.74
N GLU A 40 -12.66 6.30 -9.89
CA GLU A 40 -11.98 7.59 -10.02
C GLU A 40 -12.70 8.69 -9.23
N GLN A 41 -14.03 8.69 -9.22
CA GLN A 41 -14.81 9.58 -8.38
C GLN A 41 -14.54 9.33 -6.89
N ALA A 42 -14.57 8.07 -6.44
CA ALA A 42 -14.27 7.72 -5.05
C ALA A 42 -12.86 8.15 -4.64
N ARG A 43 -11.87 7.99 -5.55
CA ARG A 43 -10.51 8.49 -5.36
C ARG A 43 -10.49 10.01 -5.20
N SER A 44 -11.14 10.76 -6.10
CA SER A 44 -11.21 12.22 -6.04
C SER A 44 -11.83 12.74 -4.74
N GLU A 45 -12.87 12.07 -4.25
CA GLU A 45 -13.61 12.49 -3.06
C GLU A 45 -12.97 12.07 -1.73
N ARG A 46 -12.28 10.92 -1.71
CA ARG A 46 -11.94 10.22 -0.45
C ARG A 46 -10.49 9.76 -0.37
N ALA A 47 -9.66 10.02 -1.37
CA ALA A 47 -8.25 9.66 -1.29
C ALA A 47 -7.55 10.44 -0.18
N GLU A 48 -6.92 9.68 0.71
CA GLU A 48 -6.08 10.21 1.76
C GLU A 48 -4.62 9.89 1.45
N THR A 49 -3.74 10.83 1.79
CA THR A 49 -2.30 10.61 1.76
C THR A 49 -1.78 10.40 3.17
N THR A 50 -1.04 9.31 3.38
CA THR A 50 -0.40 8.99 4.65
C THR A 50 1.09 8.77 4.45
N ILE A 51 1.90 9.16 5.43
CA ILE A 51 3.33 8.86 5.45
C ILE A 51 3.58 7.82 6.53
N LEU A 52 4.00 6.62 6.12
CA LEU A 52 4.51 5.61 7.05
C LEU A 52 6.00 5.88 7.30
N ILE A 53 6.39 5.92 8.57
CA ILE A 53 7.75 6.20 9.00
C ILE A 53 8.31 4.99 9.72
N ALA A 54 9.46 4.49 9.27
CA ALA A 54 10.18 3.41 9.91
C ALA A 54 11.61 3.84 10.25
N THR A 55 12.08 3.54 11.46
CA THR A 55 13.37 4.00 11.97
C THR A 55 14.19 2.86 12.54
N ASN A 56 15.52 2.92 12.37
CA ASN A 56 16.47 2.10 13.10
C ASN A 56 17.76 2.90 13.34
N GLY A 57 18.04 3.26 14.59
CA GLY A 57 19.15 4.14 14.93
C GLY A 57 19.07 5.48 14.20
N ASN A 58 20.12 5.82 13.43
CA ASN A 58 20.19 7.05 12.65
C ASN A 58 19.62 6.92 11.22
N PHE A 59 19.00 5.78 10.88
CA PHE A 59 18.30 5.59 9.63
C PHE A 59 16.80 5.83 9.82
N LYS A 60 16.21 6.57 8.87
CA LYS A 60 14.77 6.80 8.79
C LYS A 60 14.32 6.63 7.35
N GLY A 61 13.41 5.68 7.14
CA GLY A 61 12.69 5.46 5.89
C GLY A 61 11.28 6.00 6.01
N GLU A 62 10.82 6.69 4.98
CA GLU A 62 9.49 7.28 4.89
C GLU A 62 8.86 6.84 3.57
N LEU A 63 7.63 6.36 3.62
CA LEU A 63 6.85 5.97 2.44
C LEU A 63 5.56 6.77 2.42
N LYS A 64 5.36 7.56 1.37
CA LYS A 64 4.11 8.28 1.12
C LYS A 64 3.18 7.37 0.32
N VAL A 65 2.01 7.10 0.87
CA VAL A 65 0.97 6.28 0.24
C VAL A 65 -0.32 7.09 0.08
N GLU A 66 -1.01 6.86 -1.03
CA GLU A 66 -2.39 7.31 -1.27
C GLU A 66 -3.31 6.10 -1.15
N HIS A 67 -4.39 6.23 -0.39
CA HIS A 67 -5.34 5.14 -0.16
C HIS A 67 -6.78 5.64 -0.09
N TRP A 68 -7.73 4.77 -0.42
CA TRP A 68 -9.17 5.03 -0.35
C TRP A 68 -9.99 3.74 -0.39
N TRP A 69 -11.27 3.81 -0.02
CA TRP A 69 -12.24 2.74 -0.25
C TRP A 69 -13.17 3.09 -1.41
N GLY A 70 -13.48 2.09 -2.24
CA GLY A 70 -14.44 2.21 -3.32
C GLY A 70 -15.00 0.85 -3.70
N GLN A 71 -16.32 0.75 -3.92
CA GLN A 71 -16.96 -0.45 -4.47
C GLN A 71 -16.66 -1.79 -3.75
N GLY A 72 -16.43 -1.77 -2.43
CA GLY A 72 -16.09 -3.01 -1.71
C GLY A 72 -14.59 -3.33 -1.69
N LEU A 73 -13.77 -2.49 -2.30
CA LEU A 73 -12.33 -2.60 -2.39
C LEU A 73 -11.65 -1.51 -1.56
N PHE A 74 -10.47 -1.83 -1.09
CA PHE A 74 -9.51 -0.87 -0.55
C PHE A 74 -8.36 -0.73 -1.54
N TYR A 75 -8.06 0.49 -1.93
CA TYR A 75 -7.00 0.86 -2.86
C TYR A 75 -5.86 1.47 -2.08
N CYS A 76 -4.63 1.06 -2.38
CA CYS A 76 -3.45 1.65 -1.75
C CYS A 76 -2.26 1.63 -2.72
N TYR A 77 -1.71 2.82 -2.95
CA TYR A 77 -0.62 3.05 -3.88
C TYR A 77 0.45 3.91 -3.23
N SER A 78 1.68 3.41 -3.18
CA SER A 78 2.84 4.22 -2.87
C SER A 78 3.07 5.26 -3.97
N LYS A 79 3.52 6.44 -3.59
CA LYS A 79 3.86 7.54 -4.50
C LYS A 79 5.36 7.77 -4.52
N GLU A 80 5.91 8.01 -3.33
CA GLU A 80 7.27 8.44 -3.14
C GLU A 80 7.82 7.85 -1.86
N TYR A 81 9.14 7.68 -1.80
CA TYR A 81 9.87 7.32 -0.61
C TYR A 81 10.96 8.35 -0.32
N ARG A 82 11.40 8.41 0.93
CA ARG A 82 12.57 9.17 1.36
C ARG A 82 13.33 8.37 2.39
N ILE A 83 14.64 8.24 2.21
CA ILE A 83 15.52 7.60 3.19
C ILE A 83 16.57 8.62 3.61
N THR A 84 16.54 8.98 4.89
CA THR A 84 17.52 9.90 5.50
C THR A 84 18.48 9.13 6.39
N ARG A 85 19.76 9.54 6.31
CA ARG A 85 20.83 9.11 7.21
C ARG A 85 21.24 10.30 8.05
N SER A 86 21.39 10.12 9.36
CA SER A 86 21.87 11.17 10.27
C SER A 86 23.25 10.85 10.83
N ASN A 87 23.94 11.87 11.37
CA ASN A 87 25.20 11.72 12.13
C ASN A 87 26.38 11.11 11.36
N GLY A 88 26.52 11.46 10.06
CA GLY A 88 27.73 11.14 9.29
C GLY A 88 27.97 9.65 9.04
N GLN A 89 26.93 8.82 9.14
CA GLN A 89 27.08 7.37 8.94
C GLN A 89 27.59 7.04 7.53
N SER A 90 28.70 6.31 7.50
CA SER A 90 29.22 5.62 6.33
C SER A 90 28.43 4.32 6.11
N GLY A 91 28.04 4.04 4.86
CA GLY A 91 27.20 2.89 4.50
C GLY A 91 26.71 2.97 3.06
N GLY A 92 26.12 1.88 2.56
CA GLY A 92 25.71 1.73 1.16
C GLY A 92 24.79 2.85 0.69
N ASN A 93 24.75 3.08 -0.62
CA ASN A 93 23.87 4.09 -1.22
C ASN A 93 22.48 3.57 -1.52
N LYS A 94 22.20 2.32 -1.12
CA LYS A 94 21.04 1.54 -1.46
C LYS A 94 20.29 1.09 -0.21
N ALA A 95 19.09 0.57 -0.42
CA ALA A 95 18.21 0.03 0.59
C ALA A 95 17.14 -0.82 -0.11
N ASN A 96 16.45 -1.65 0.67
CA ASN A 96 15.23 -2.32 0.24
C ASN A 96 14.01 -1.79 0.98
N LEU A 97 12.86 -1.93 0.34
CA LEU A 97 11.54 -1.61 0.88
C LEU A 97 10.60 -2.79 0.65
N ASP A 98 10.08 -3.35 1.73
CA ASP A 98 8.92 -4.23 1.71
C ASP A 98 7.67 -3.38 2.02
N PHE A 99 6.71 -3.38 1.11
CA PHE A 99 5.44 -2.68 1.25
C PHE A 99 4.29 -3.68 1.09
N ASN A 100 3.41 -3.76 2.08
CA ASN A 100 2.22 -4.60 1.99
C ASN A 100 1.02 -3.96 2.68
N PHE A 101 -0.16 -4.43 2.28
CA PHE A 101 -1.39 -4.11 2.99
C PHE A 101 -2.36 -5.29 2.92
N GLY A 102 -3.19 -5.46 3.94
CA GLY A 102 -4.09 -6.60 4.03
C GLY A 102 -5.36 -6.31 4.83
N SER A 103 -6.46 -6.97 4.48
CA SER A 103 -7.78 -6.80 5.09
C SER A 103 -8.06 -7.91 6.09
N PHE A 104 -8.64 -7.55 7.23
CA PHE A 104 -9.10 -8.49 8.26
C PHE A 104 -10.60 -8.29 8.51
N PRO A 105 -11.39 -9.38 8.65
CA PRO A 105 -10.96 -10.79 8.62
C PRO A 105 -10.86 -11.40 7.21
N ASN A 106 -11.10 -10.64 6.14
CA ASN A 106 -11.14 -11.17 4.77
C ASN A 106 -9.85 -11.89 4.30
N GLY A 107 -8.70 -11.60 4.90
CA GLY A 107 -7.44 -12.31 4.66
C GLY A 107 -6.71 -11.93 3.36
N GLN A 108 -7.36 -11.15 2.49
CA GLN A 108 -6.72 -10.66 1.27
C GLN A 108 -5.60 -9.66 1.56
N SER A 109 -4.54 -9.75 0.78
CA SER A 109 -3.32 -8.98 0.93
C SER A 109 -2.73 -8.60 -0.43
N PHE A 110 -2.00 -7.50 -0.42
CA PHE A 110 -1.13 -7.08 -1.49
C PHE A 110 0.28 -6.95 -0.92
N GLU A 111 1.27 -7.47 -1.63
CA GLU A 111 2.66 -7.45 -1.19
C GLU A 111 3.58 -7.07 -2.35
N THR A 112 4.56 -6.22 -2.08
CA THR A 112 5.63 -5.89 -3.02
C THR A 112 6.93 -5.62 -2.30
N ARG A 113 8.04 -5.83 -3.01
CA ARG A 113 9.39 -5.58 -2.53
C ARG A 113 10.19 -4.84 -3.61
N SER A 114 10.92 -3.80 -3.22
CA SER A 114 11.87 -3.14 -4.12
C SER A 114 13.08 -4.03 -4.41
N GLY A 115 13.81 -3.71 -5.48
CA GLY A 115 15.15 -4.24 -5.64
C GLY A 115 16.11 -3.70 -4.58
N ASP A 116 17.38 -4.11 -4.70
CA ASP A 116 18.51 -3.48 -4.00
C ASP A 116 18.96 -2.22 -4.76
N ASP A 117 18.11 -1.21 -4.75
CA ASP A 117 18.25 -0.03 -5.60
C ASP A 117 17.68 1.28 -5.02
N LEU A 118 17.07 1.27 -3.83
CA LEU A 118 16.49 2.49 -3.28
C LEU A 118 17.55 3.43 -2.72
N HIS A 119 17.56 4.66 -3.23
CA HIS A 119 18.62 5.62 -2.94
C HIS A 119 18.45 6.32 -1.59
N GLN A 120 19.52 6.33 -0.79
CA GLN A 120 19.56 6.94 0.54
C GLN A 120 20.02 8.42 0.48
N THR A 121 19.28 9.28 -0.23
CA THR A 121 19.67 10.67 -0.56
C THR A 121 19.07 11.74 0.36
N GLY A 122 18.08 11.39 1.18
CA GLY A 122 17.34 12.35 2.01
C GLY A 122 16.35 13.24 1.25
N ILE A 123 16.12 13.01 -0.04
CA ILE A 123 15.06 13.65 -0.83
C ILE A 123 13.94 12.65 -1.14
N TRP A 124 12.77 13.16 -1.51
CA TRP A 124 11.67 12.33 -2.00
C TRP A 124 11.97 11.83 -3.42
N LEU A 125 11.82 10.53 -3.63
CA LEU A 125 12.02 9.85 -4.90
C LEU A 125 10.79 9.00 -5.25
N PRO A 126 10.44 8.86 -6.54
CA PRO A 126 9.27 8.11 -6.93
C PRO A 126 9.41 6.62 -6.61
N TYR A 127 8.32 6.03 -6.11
CA TYR A 127 8.15 4.59 -5.96
C TYR A 127 6.67 4.26 -6.14
N GLN A 128 6.30 3.87 -7.35
CA GLN A 128 4.92 3.67 -7.77
C GLN A 128 4.59 2.19 -7.76
N LYS A 129 4.20 1.68 -6.60
CA LYS A 129 3.72 0.31 -6.41
C LYS A 129 2.40 0.35 -5.66
N GLY A 130 1.59 -0.67 -5.85
CA GLY A 130 0.31 -0.77 -5.15
C GLY A 130 -0.74 -1.46 -5.99
N GLY A 131 -1.94 -1.46 -5.45
CA GLY A 131 -3.06 -2.15 -6.03
C GLY A 131 -4.29 -1.99 -5.16
N TRP A 132 -5.08 -3.04 -5.10
CA TRP A 132 -6.35 -3.07 -4.39
C TRP A 132 -6.49 -4.42 -3.70
N ILE A 133 -7.28 -4.47 -2.63
CA ILE A 133 -7.74 -5.70 -1.98
C ILE A 133 -9.23 -5.60 -1.72
N GLY A 134 -9.93 -6.72 -1.64
CA GLY A 134 -11.29 -6.78 -1.11
C GLY A 134 -11.32 -6.38 0.36
N SER A 135 -12.16 -5.42 0.71
CA SER A 135 -12.35 -4.95 2.08
C SER A 135 -13.80 -4.53 2.30
N PRO A 136 -14.72 -5.48 2.60
CA PRO A 136 -16.13 -5.20 2.90
C PRO A 136 -16.34 -4.21 4.05
N VAL A 137 -17.56 -3.69 4.20
CA VAL A 137 -17.92 -2.85 5.36
C VAL A 137 -17.72 -3.65 6.65
N GLY A 138 -17.07 -3.02 7.63
CA GLY A 138 -16.71 -3.65 8.91
C GLY A 138 -15.31 -4.26 8.94
N ASP A 139 -14.64 -4.41 7.79
CA ASP A 139 -13.25 -4.82 7.75
C ASP A 139 -12.32 -3.70 8.24
N ARG A 140 -11.15 -4.14 8.72
CA ARG A 140 -10.00 -3.27 8.98
C ARG A 140 -8.88 -3.61 8.00
N VAL A 141 -8.15 -2.60 7.55
CA VAL A 141 -6.97 -2.78 6.71
C VAL A 141 -5.72 -2.41 7.49
N MET A 142 -4.69 -3.24 7.41
CA MET A 142 -3.34 -2.90 7.84
C MET A 142 -2.54 -2.43 6.64
N ILE A 143 -1.84 -1.31 6.76
CA ILE A 143 -0.75 -0.93 5.83
C ILE A 143 0.56 -1.09 6.58
N PHE A 144 1.50 -1.84 6.03
CA PHE A 144 2.79 -2.12 6.62
C PHE A 144 3.93 -1.71 5.69
N VAL A 145 5.00 -1.20 6.29
CA VAL A 145 6.24 -0.87 5.61
C VAL A 145 7.43 -1.41 6.40
N LYS A 146 8.45 -1.92 5.69
CA LYS A 146 9.75 -2.24 6.26
C LYS A 146 10.86 -1.80 5.34
N PHE A 147 11.81 -1.05 5.89
CA PHE A 147 13.03 -0.64 5.22
C PHE A 147 14.21 -1.47 5.74
N ILE A 148 15.04 -1.94 4.83
CA ILE A 148 16.34 -2.56 5.11
C ILE A 148 17.39 -1.59 4.57
N PHE A 149 18.19 -1.01 5.45
CA PHE A 149 19.13 0.06 5.11
C PHE A 149 20.53 -0.51 4.89
N ASP A 150 21.10 -0.32 3.71
CA ASP A 150 22.45 -0.84 3.48
C ASP A 150 23.49 -0.09 4.30
N LYS A 151 24.34 -0.84 5.00
CA LYS A 151 25.56 -0.30 5.59
C LYS A 151 26.70 -1.33 5.56
N SER A 152 27.89 -0.93 6.01
CA SER A 152 28.95 -1.90 6.24
C SER A 152 28.56 -2.85 7.37
N GLY A 153 28.58 -4.17 7.09
CA GLY A 153 28.23 -5.21 8.06
C GLY A 153 26.76 -5.64 7.97
N SER A 154 26.06 -5.69 9.11
CA SER A 154 24.65 -6.10 9.17
C SER A 154 23.73 -4.92 8.89
N ASP A 155 22.81 -5.07 7.93
CA ASP A 155 21.89 -4.01 7.51
C ASP A 155 20.78 -3.76 8.56
N PRO A 156 20.64 -2.51 9.07
CA PRO A 156 19.58 -2.16 10.00
C PRO A 156 18.22 -2.29 9.33
N THR A 157 17.24 -2.77 10.10
CA THR A 157 15.87 -2.91 9.63
C THR A 157 14.93 -2.07 10.49
N GLY A 158 14.14 -1.20 9.85
CA GLY A 158 13.04 -0.49 10.50
C GLY A 158 11.71 -0.92 9.91
N ALA A 159 10.68 -1.10 10.73
CA ALA A 159 9.34 -1.43 10.27
C ALA A 159 8.28 -0.60 11.00
N ASN A 160 7.14 -0.36 10.34
CA ASN A 160 5.98 0.27 10.94
C ASN A 160 4.69 -0.17 10.23
N HIS A 161 3.56 -0.03 10.90
CA HIS A 161 2.25 -0.26 10.32
C HIS A 161 1.20 0.69 10.89
N ILE A 162 0.12 0.86 10.15
CA ILE A 162 -1.09 1.54 10.62
C ILE A 162 -2.30 0.64 10.35
N TYR A 163 -3.32 0.79 11.18
CA TYR A 163 -4.64 0.20 10.94
C TYR A 163 -5.61 1.29 10.53
N LEU A 164 -6.40 0.98 9.50
CA LEU A 164 -7.46 1.82 9.02
C LEU A 164 -8.78 1.05 9.09
N HIS A 165 -9.84 1.77 9.44
CA HIS A 165 -11.18 1.21 9.46
C HIS A 165 -11.94 1.71 8.26
N ARG A 166 -12.63 0.81 7.56
CA ARG A 166 -13.54 1.23 6.51
C ARG A 166 -14.64 2.09 7.15
N PRO A 167 -14.85 3.34 6.68
CA PRO A 167 -15.96 4.15 7.15
C PRO A 167 -17.29 3.45 6.90
N SER A 168 -18.21 3.55 7.86
CA SER A 168 -19.58 3.03 7.76
C SER A 168 -20.38 3.71 6.66
#